data_AF-A0A223SCU2-F1
#
_entry.id   AF-A0A223SCU2-F1
#
_cell.length_a   1.000
_cell.length_b   1.000
_cell.length_c   1.000
_cell.angle_alpha   90.00
_cell.angle_beta   90.00
_cell.angle_gamma   90.00
#
_symmetry.space_group_name_H-M   'P 1'
#
loop_
_entity.id
_entity.type
_entity.pdbx_description
1 polymer ?
#
loop_
_entity_poly.entity_id
_entity_poly.type
_entity_poly.pdbx_seq_one_letter_code
_entity_poly.pdbx_strand_id
1 'polypeptide(L)'
;MAYSVDLARISHAEAAPYRSQCERYGEFLPNAPFYPVRFWWFAEVDRALADLGVKAVRLDDLWMGAEDGAQWSTEEVRRAAVQARAVTTEQVQALEDYSICESVQTVLGWIRGAAEQGHGIVGFYH
;
A
#
# COMPACT_ATOMS: atom_id res chain seq x y z
N MET A 1 -5.60 -0.98 8.46
CA MET A 1 -6.32 -1.04 7.16
C MET A 1 -5.68 -0.10 6.15
N ALA A 2 -6.01 -0.17 4.86
CA ALA A 2 -5.53 0.78 3.85
C ALA A 2 -6.65 1.20 2.87
N TYR A 3 -6.51 2.38 2.28
CA TYR A 3 -7.45 2.96 1.31
C TYR A 3 -6.72 3.56 0.13
N SER A 4 -7.25 3.38 -1.09
CA SER A 4 -6.89 4.17 -2.25
C SER A 4 -7.79 5.40 -2.31
N VAL A 5 -7.23 6.61 -2.39
CA VAL A 5 -8.04 7.84 -2.29
C VAL A 5 -7.43 8.97 -3.11
N ASP A 6 -8.30 9.81 -3.68
CA ASP A 6 -7.93 11.10 -4.23
C ASP A 6 -7.48 12.03 -3.08
N LEU A 7 -6.17 12.19 -2.93
CA LEU A 7 -5.57 12.97 -1.85
C LEU A 7 -5.97 14.46 -1.89
N ALA A 8 -6.45 14.97 -3.03
CA ALA A 8 -6.95 16.35 -3.11
C ALA A 8 -8.33 16.53 -2.45
N ARG A 9 -9.02 15.43 -2.09
CA ARG A 9 -10.36 15.44 -1.48
C ARG A 9 -10.36 15.21 0.02
N ILE A 10 -9.19 14.99 0.62
CA ILE A 10 -9.04 14.76 2.05
C ILE A 10 -8.06 15.77 2.66
N SER A 11 -8.22 16.08 3.94
CA SER A 11 -7.40 17.07 4.64
C SER A 11 -7.37 16.83 6.14
N HIS A 12 -6.17 16.95 6.74
CA HIS A 12 -6.00 16.95 8.20
C HIS A 12 -6.58 18.20 8.88
N ALA A 13 -6.93 19.25 8.12
CA ALA A 13 -7.51 20.48 8.65
C ALA A 13 -9.04 20.40 8.84
N GLU A 14 -9.69 19.37 8.30
CA GLU A 14 -11.13 19.18 8.49
C GLU A 14 -11.45 18.60 9.88
N ALA A 15 -12.62 18.95 10.42
CA ALA A 15 -13.08 18.43 11.69
C ALA A 15 -13.41 16.91 11.64
N ALA A 16 -13.69 16.38 10.46
CA ALA A 16 -13.95 14.95 10.29
C ALA A 16 -12.63 14.14 10.39
N PRO A 17 -12.62 12.99 11.08
CA PRO A 17 -11.43 12.15 11.17
C PRO A 17 -10.90 11.76 9.79
N TYR A 18 -9.57 11.75 9.62
CA TYR A 18 -8.92 11.47 8.33
C TYR A 18 -9.35 10.13 7.72
N ARG A 19 -9.51 9.10 8.57
CA ARG A 19 -10.07 7.80 8.18
C ARG A 19 -11.48 7.89 7.59
N SER A 20 -12.37 8.66 8.21
CA SER A 20 -13.75 8.81 7.74
C SER A 20 -13.82 9.54 6.39
N GLN A 21 -12.86 10.43 6.12
CA GLN A 21 -12.71 11.05 4.81
C GLN A 21 -12.26 10.01 3.76
N CYS A 22 -11.31 9.13 4.10
CA CYS A 22 -10.87 8.02 3.24
C CYS A 22 -12.01 7.04 2.93
N GLU A 23 -12.83 6.68 3.92
CA GLU A 23 -14.01 5.82 3.73
C GLU A 23 -15.07 6.46 2.82
N ARG A 24 -15.14 7.79 2.79
CA ARG A 24 -16.12 8.53 1.97
C ARG A 24 -15.65 8.75 0.53
N TYR A 25 -14.37 9.06 0.34
CA TYR A 25 -13.83 9.51 -0.95
C TYR A 25 -12.88 8.51 -1.61
N GLY A 26 -12.57 7.41 -0.93
CA GLY A 26 -11.66 6.37 -1.39
C GLY A 26 -12.31 5.00 -1.50
N GLU A 27 -11.47 4.02 -1.80
CA GLU A 27 -11.80 2.61 -1.93
C GLU A 27 -10.98 1.82 -0.91
N PHE A 28 -11.64 0.92 -0.17
CA PHE A 28 -10.96 0.05 0.78
C PHE A 28 -10.05 -0.93 0.06
N LEU A 29 -8.80 -1.05 0.53
CA LEU A 29 -7.81 -1.97 -0.02
C LEU A 29 -7.79 -3.26 0.82
N PRO A 30 -8.17 -4.42 0.25
CA PRO A 30 -8.20 -5.68 0.97
C PRO A 30 -6.83 -6.06 1.52
N ASN A 31 -6.72 -6.23 2.84
CA ASN A 31 -5.46 -6.44 3.56
C ASN A 31 -5.41 -7.76 4.34
N ALA A 32 -6.18 -8.76 3.90
CA ALA A 32 -6.27 -10.07 4.56
C ALA A 32 -4.90 -10.75 4.82
N PRO A 33 -3.90 -10.68 3.92
CA PRO A 33 -2.59 -11.31 4.17
C PRO A 33 -1.81 -10.70 5.34
N PHE A 34 -2.20 -9.50 5.78
CA PHE A 34 -1.56 -8.79 6.90
C PHE A 34 -2.27 -9.02 8.23
N TYR A 35 -3.22 -9.96 8.31
CA TYR A 35 -3.98 -10.25 9.53
C TYR A 35 -3.79 -11.71 9.98
N PRO A 36 -3.40 -11.96 11.25
CA PRO A 36 -3.02 -10.99 12.27
C PRO A 36 -1.68 -10.32 11.96
N VAL A 37 -1.56 -9.02 12.27
CA VAL A 37 -0.34 -8.24 12.01
C VAL A 37 0.85 -8.84 12.75
N ARG A 38 1.95 -9.07 12.04
CA ARG A 38 3.25 -9.44 12.62
C ARG A 38 4.25 -8.32 12.32
N PHE A 39 4.86 -7.74 13.35
CA PHE A 39 5.67 -6.52 13.19
C PHE A 39 6.90 -6.70 12.27
N TRP A 40 7.44 -7.92 12.16
CA TRP A 40 8.59 -8.20 11.28
C TRP A 40 8.20 -8.37 9.80
N TRP A 41 6.91 -8.53 9.52
CA TRP A 41 6.40 -8.90 8.20
C TRP A 41 6.53 -7.77 7.17
N PHE A 42 6.35 -6.53 7.60
CA PHE A 42 6.40 -5.38 6.70
C PHE A 42 7.81 -5.17 6.13
N ALA A 43 8.84 -5.32 6.96
CA ALA A 43 10.23 -5.26 6.52
C ALA A 43 10.61 -6.39 5.55
N GLU A 44 10.02 -7.58 5.69
CA GLU A 44 10.24 -8.70 4.76
C GLU A 44 9.51 -8.48 3.43
N VAL A 45 8.28 -7.96 3.46
CA VAL A 45 7.53 -7.58 2.25
C VAL A 45 8.23 -6.43 1.52
N ASP A 46 8.74 -5.43 2.24
CA ASP A 46 9.55 -4.34 1.68
C ASP A 46 10.79 -4.87 0.98
N ARG A 47 11.49 -5.83 1.60
CA ARG A 47 12.66 -6.47 0.99
C ARG A 47 12.27 -7.21 -0.29
N ALA A 48 11.20 -8.02 -0.25
CA ALA A 48 10.73 -8.75 -1.41
C ALA A 48 10.31 -7.81 -2.56
N LEU A 49 9.59 -6.74 -2.27
CA LEU A 49 9.24 -5.70 -3.26
C LEU A 49 10.49 -5.06 -3.86
N ALA A 50 11.47 -4.71 -3.03
CA ALA A 50 12.71 -4.09 -3.48
C ALA A 50 13.56 -5.03 -4.35
N ASP A 51 13.62 -6.32 -4.01
CA ASP A 51 14.31 -7.36 -4.79
C ASP A 51 13.62 -7.59 -6.14
N LEU A 52 12.29 -7.45 -6.18
CA LEU A 52 11.50 -7.42 -7.43
C LEU A 52 11.61 -6.08 -8.19
N GLY A 53 12.31 -5.09 -7.66
CA GLY A 53 12.55 -3.79 -8.30
C GLY A 53 11.51 -2.70 -7.99
N VAL A 54 10.55 -2.95 -7.11
CA VAL A 54 9.59 -1.96 -6.61
C VAL A 54 10.16 -1.29 -5.36
N LYS A 55 10.64 -0.05 -5.53
CA LYS A 55 11.39 0.72 -4.51
C LYS A 55 10.85 2.11 -4.26
N ALA A 56 9.85 2.55 -5.03
CA ALA A 56 9.28 3.88 -4.91
C ALA A 56 8.36 4.05 -3.68
N VAL A 57 7.99 2.94 -3.04
CA VAL A 57 7.12 2.88 -1.88
C VAL A 57 7.63 1.82 -0.91
N ARG A 58 7.30 1.98 0.36
CA ARG A 58 7.56 0.99 1.42
C ARG A 58 6.33 0.81 2.25
N LEU A 59 5.98 -0.44 2.53
CA LEU A 59 4.89 -0.80 3.40
C LEU A 59 5.14 -0.25 4.80
N ASP A 60 6.37 -0.30 5.32
CA ASP A 60 6.67 0.30 6.63
C ASP A 60 6.19 1.77 6.74
N ASP A 61 6.29 2.55 5.66
CA ASP A 61 5.90 3.98 5.65
C ASP A 61 4.40 4.18 5.94
N LEU A 62 3.56 3.23 5.56
CA LEU A 62 2.09 3.32 5.72
C LEU A 62 1.59 2.81 7.08
N TRP A 63 2.40 2.04 7.83
CA TRP A 63 1.99 1.41 9.11
C TRP A 63 2.79 1.90 10.32
N MET A 64 3.97 2.48 10.12
CA MET A 64 4.80 3.08 11.18
C MET A 64 4.54 4.57 11.38
N GLY A 65 3.52 5.12 10.72
CA GLY A 65 3.11 6.51 10.83
C GLY A 65 2.39 6.86 12.13
N ALA A 66 2.01 8.14 12.24
CA ALA A 66 1.19 8.64 13.33
C ALA A 66 -0.22 8.01 13.33
N GLU A 67 -0.90 8.08 14.48
CA GLU A 67 -2.25 7.49 14.67
C GLU A 67 -3.29 8.02 13.66
N ASP A 68 -3.03 9.17 13.03
CA ASP A 68 -3.90 9.79 12.02
C ASP A 68 -3.70 9.27 10.59
N GLY A 69 -2.89 8.22 10.42
CA GLY A 69 -2.67 7.52 9.16
C GLY A 69 -1.47 8.07 8.37
N ALA A 70 -0.74 7.18 7.72
CA ALA A 70 0.36 7.55 6.83
C ALA A 70 0.01 7.32 5.37
N GLN A 71 0.72 7.98 4.47
CA GLN A 71 0.36 7.98 3.06
C GLN A 71 1.54 7.72 2.12
N TRP A 72 1.22 7.07 1.01
CA TRP A 72 1.96 7.20 -0.25
C TRP A 72 1.23 8.22 -1.11
N SER A 73 1.98 9.22 -1.58
CA SER A 73 1.48 10.23 -2.50
C SER A 73 1.09 9.61 -3.86
N THR A 74 0.24 10.32 -4.62
CA THR A 74 -0.10 9.95 -6.00
C THR A 74 1.14 9.75 -6.86
N GLU A 75 2.19 10.56 -6.68
CA GLU A 75 3.43 10.45 -7.46
C GLU A 75 4.27 9.24 -7.03
N GLU A 76 4.30 8.89 -5.75
CA GLU A 76 4.94 7.65 -5.28
C GLU A 76 4.23 6.42 -5.81
N VAL A 77 2.89 6.38 -5.74
CA VAL A 77 2.07 5.30 -6.29
C VAL A 77 2.27 5.18 -7.81
N ARG A 78 2.29 6.29 -8.54
CA ARG A 78 2.55 6.29 -9.99
C ARG A 78 3.93 5.73 -10.33
N ARG A 79 4.98 6.14 -9.61
CA ARG A 79 6.35 5.62 -9.81
C ARG A 79 6.43 4.12 -9.47
N ALA A 80 5.78 3.71 -8.38
CA ALA A 80 5.70 2.31 -7.99
C ALA A 80 4.95 1.47 -9.03
N ALA A 81 3.89 2.00 -9.65
CA ALA A 81 3.15 1.31 -10.70
C ALA A 81 3.99 1.09 -11.96
N VAL A 82 4.86 2.03 -12.32
CA VAL A 82 5.83 1.82 -13.42
C VAL A 82 6.78 0.66 -13.10
N GLN A 83 7.28 0.59 -11.87
CA GLN A 83 8.14 -0.52 -11.42
C GLN A 83 7.38 -1.85 -11.38
N ALA A 84 6.15 -1.84 -10.87
CA ALA A 84 5.29 -3.01 -10.73
C ALA A 84 4.87 -3.63 -12.08
N ARG A 85 4.98 -2.91 -13.20
CA ARG A 85 4.74 -3.45 -14.55
C ARG A 85 5.87 -4.38 -15.02
N ALA A 86 7.08 -4.21 -14.50
CA ALA A 86 8.21 -5.08 -14.81
C ALA A 86 8.20 -6.38 -13.99
N VAL A 87 7.37 -6.45 -12.94
CA VAL A 87 7.24 -7.61 -12.06
C VAL A 87 6.28 -8.63 -12.67
N THR A 88 6.78 -9.82 -13.00
CA THR A 88 5.96 -10.91 -13.54
C THR A 88 5.37 -11.79 -12.43
N THR A 89 4.31 -12.52 -12.77
CA THR A 89 3.69 -13.48 -11.84
C THR A 89 4.68 -14.56 -11.42
N GLU A 90 5.52 -15.04 -12.33
CA GLU A 90 6.52 -16.08 -12.08
C GLU A 90 7.58 -15.61 -11.09
N GLN A 91 8.02 -14.34 -11.17
CA GLN A 91 8.96 -13.78 -10.21
C GLN A 91 8.37 -13.73 -8.79
N VAL A 92 7.08 -13.40 -8.68
CA VAL A 92 6.40 -13.38 -7.37
C VAL A 92 6.18 -14.80 -6.85
N GLN A 93 5.81 -15.74 -7.72
CA GLN A 93 5.62 -17.15 -7.35
C GLN A 93 6.93 -17.87 -7.00
N ALA A 94 8.08 -17.34 -7.40
CA ALA A 94 9.39 -17.86 -7.03
C ALA A 94 9.82 -17.49 -5.59
N LEU A 95 9.07 -16.64 -4.90
CA LEU A 95 9.31 -16.34 -3.48
C LEU A 95 9.04 -17.59 -2.62
N GLU A 96 9.99 -17.93 -1.75
CA GLU A 96 9.94 -19.17 -0.95
C GLU A 96 8.79 -19.18 0.07
N ASP A 97 8.48 -18.03 0.68
CA ASP A 97 7.41 -17.90 1.66
C ASP A 97 6.09 -17.55 0.95
N TYR A 98 5.12 -18.47 1.02
CA TYR A 98 3.78 -18.30 0.47
C TYR A 98 3.08 -17.04 0.98
N SER A 99 3.28 -16.71 2.26
CA SER A 99 2.64 -15.56 2.90
C SER A 99 3.24 -14.24 2.42
N ILE A 100 4.54 -14.22 2.15
CA ILE A 100 5.21 -13.08 1.50
C ILE A 100 4.75 -12.96 0.05
N CYS A 101 4.62 -14.08 -0.67
CA CYS A 101 4.09 -14.11 -2.03
C CYS A 101 2.68 -13.48 -2.09
N GLU A 102 1.75 -13.93 -1.23
CA GLU A 102 0.39 -13.39 -1.16
C GLU A 102 0.40 -11.89 -0.81
N SER A 103 1.21 -11.49 0.17
CA SER A 103 1.35 -10.09 0.57
C SER A 103 1.88 -9.19 -0.55
N VAL A 104 2.91 -9.65 -1.27
CA VAL A 104 3.48 -8.93 -2.42
C VAL A 104 2.43 -8.80 -3.53
N GLN A 105 1.70 -9.87 -3.85
CA GLN A 105 0.63 -9.82 -4.86
C GLN A 105 -0.45 -8.80 -4.48
N THR A 106 -0.86 -8.78 -3.20
CA THR A 106 -1.82 -7.81 -2.68
C THR A 106 -1.31 -6.37 -2.83
N VAL A 107 -0.07 -6.08 -2.43
CA VAL A 107 0.50 -4.73 -2.53
C VAL A 107 0.65 -4.29 -3.99
N LEU A 108 1.10 -5.18 -4.88
CA LEU A 108 1.17 -4.90 -6.32
C LEU A 108 -0.24 -4.60 -6.89
N GLY A 109 -1.27 -5.32 -6.42
CA GLY A 109 -2.66 -5.07 -6.76
C GLY A 109 -3.11 -3.67 -6.34
N TRP A 110 -2.82 -3.28 -5.09
CA TRP A 110 -3.14 -1.94 -4.58
C TRP A 110 -2.46 -0.84 -5.40
N ILE A 111 -1.16 -0.97 -5.66
CA ILE A 111 -0.38 0.00 -6.44
C ILE A 111 -0.98 0.19 -7.83
N ARG A 112 -1.29 -0.91 -8.52
CA ARG A 112 -1.86 -0.87 -9.88
C ARG A 112 -3.23 -0.20 -9.89
N GLY A 113 -4.14 -0.63 -9.02
CA GLY A 113 -5.48 -0.08 -8.93
C GLY A 113 -5.50 1.40 -8.55
N ALA A 114 -4.72 1.81 -7.55
CA ALA A 114 -4.62 3.20 -7.15
C ALA A 114 -4.00 4.08 -8.25
N ALA A 115 -2.98 3.60 -8.96
CA ALA A 115 -2.36 4.34 -10.05
C ALA A 115 -3.31 4.54 -11.24
N GLU A 116 -4.15 3.56 -11.56
CA GLU A 116 -5.18 3.68 -12.61
C GLU A 116 -6.20 4.78 -12.31
N GLN A 117 -6.50 4.99 -11.02
CA GLN A 117 -7.42 6.04 -10.56
C GLN A 117 -6.72 7.40 -10.33
N GLY A 118 -5.39 7.48 -10.44
CA GLY A 118 -4.64 8.69 -10.08
C GLY A 118 -4.65 8.99 -8.58
N HIS A 119 -4.85 7.96 -7.76
CA HIS A 119 -4.97 8.07 -6.31
C HIS A 119 -3.63 7.91 -5.58
N GLY A 120 -3.58 8.41 -4.35
CA GLY A 120 -2.61 7.97 -3.35
C GLY A 120 -3.12 6.76 -2.56
N ILE A 121 -2.32 6.27 -1.61
CA ILE A 121 -2.74 5.23 -0.66
C ILE A 121 -2.53 5.74 0.76
N VAL A 122 -3.53 5.57 1.61
CA VAL A 122 -3.47 5.91 3.04
C VAL A 122 -3.62 4.64 3.87
N GLY A 123 -2.67 4.42 4.78
CA GLY A 123 -2.59 3.29 5.69
C GLY A 123 -2.89 3.75 7.12
N PHE A 124 -3.67 2.94 7.82
CA PHE A 124 -3.96 3.11 9.23
C PHE A 124 -3.48 1.85 9.95
N TYR A 125 -2.62 2.03 10.97
CA TYR A 125 -2.50 1.03 12.01
C TYR A 125 -3.86 0.95 12.74
N HIS A 126 -4.20 -0.19 13.35
CA HIS A 126 -5.51 -0.51 13.99
C HIS A 126 -6.59 -1.12 13.06
#